data_AF-A0A078FJ21-F1
#
_entry.id   AF-A0A078FJ21-F1
#
_cell.length_a   1.000
_cell.length_b   1.000
_cell.length_c   1.000
_cell.angle_alpha   90.00
_cell.angle_beta   90.00
_cell.angle_gamma   90.00
#
_symmetry.space_group_name_H-M   'P 1'
#
loop_
_entity.id
_entity.type
_entity.pdbx_description
1 polymer ?
#
loop_
_entity_poly.entity_id
_entity_poly.type
_entity_poly.pdbx_seq_one_letter_code
_entity_poly.pdbx_strand_id
1 'polypeptide(L)' 'MNVTDAKSVFDHMVDKNMDSWHLIMCVYCDNGMGDDALCLEEEIMRHGLKPN' A
#
# COMPACT_ATOMS: atom_id res chain seq x y z
N MET A 1 -13.73 -3.85 0.62
CA MET A 1 -12.99 -3.01 1.59
C MET A 1 -12.72 -1.70 0.88
N ASN A 2 -13.08 -0.56 1.48
CA ASN A 2 -12.85 0.73 0.83
C ASN A 2 -11.36 1.12 1.01
N VAL A 3 -10.74 1.67 -0.03
CA VAL A 3 -9.38 2.19 0.00
C VAL A 3 -9.19 3.17 1.16
N THR A 4 -10.19 4.00 1.45
CA THR A 4 -10.13 4.97 2.57
C THR A 4 -9.97 4.29 3.92
N ASP A 5 -10.70 3.20 4.18
CA ASP A 5 -10.62 2.47 5.45
C ASP A 5 -9.29 1.73 5.57
N ALA A 6 -8.88 1.06 4.49
CA ALA A 6 -7.60 0.35 4.44
C ALA A 6 -6.43 1.33 4.62
N LYS A 7 -6.49 2.51 3.99
CA LYS A 7 -5.49 3.57 4.13
C LYS A 7 -5.46 4.13 5.54
N SER A 8 -6.61 4.36 6.15
CA SER A 8 -6.68 4.82 7.55
C SER A 8 -5.99 3.82 8.48
N VAL A 9 -6.28 2.52 8.33
CA VAL A 9 -5.61 1.47 9.13
C VAL A 9 -4.11 1.48 8.86
N PHE A 10 -3.71 1.49 7.59
CA PHE A 10 -2.31 1.51 7.17
C PHE A 10 -1.55 2.72 7.72
N ASP A 11 -2.13 3.92 7.66
CA ASP A 11 -1.52 5.14 8.17
C ASP A 11 -1.30 5.07 9.69
N HIS A 12 -2.23 4.46 10.43
CA HIS A 12 -2.12 4.21 11.87
C HIS A 12 -1.16 3.07 12.25
N MET A 13 -0.66 2.28 11.30
CA MET A 13 0.36 1.26 11.60
C MET A 13 1.70 1.93 11.92
N VAL A 14 2.17 1.70 13.15
CA VAL A 14 3.48 2.16 13.62
C VAL A 14 4.61 1.45 12.89
N ASP A 15 4.41 0.16 12.56
CA ASP A 15 5.38 -0.66 11.85
C ASP A 15 4.77 -1.16 10.54
N LYS A 16 5.14 -0.51 9.43
CA LYS A 16 4.63 -0.81 8.09
C LYS A 16 5.60 -1.79 7.42
N ASN A 17 5.24 -3.07 7.45
CA ASN A 17 6.01 -4.13 6.81
C ASN A 17 5.58 -4.34 5.35
N MET A 18 6.35 -5.14 4.61
CA MET A 18 6.06 -5.48 3.21
C MET A 18 4.64 -6.05 2.99
N ASP A 19 4.12 -6.83 3.93
CA ASP A 19 2.77 -7.39 3.84
C ASP A 19 1.69 -6.30 3.95
N SER A 20 1.91 -5.29 4.79
CA SER A 20 1.02 -4.14 4.96
C SER A 20 0.94 -3.31 3.68
N TRP A 21 2.09 -3.11 3.04
CA TRP A 21 2.22 -2.42 1.77
C TRP A 21 1.59 -3.21 0.61
N HIS A 22 1.80 -4.52 0.57
CA HIS A 22 1.12 -5.38 -0.41
C HIS A 22 -0.39 -5.37 -0.24
N LEU A 23 -0.87 -5.43 1.01
CA LEU A 23 -2.30 -5.42 1.32
C LEU A 23 -2.94 -4.12 0.84
N ILE A 24 -2.33 -2.96 1.12
CA ILE A 24 -2.86 -1.68 0.67
C ILE A 24 -2.85 -1.60 -0.87
N MET A 25 -1.76 -2.01 -1.53
CA MET A 25 -1.68 -2.06 -3.00
C MET A 25 -2.76 -2.95 -3.63
N CYS A 26 -3.02 -4.13 -3.07
CA CYS A 26 -4.12 -5.00 -3.54
C CYS A 26 -5.47 -4.29 -3.43
N VAL A 27 -5.73 -3.59 -2.32
CA VAL A 27 -6.98 -2.84 -2.15
C VAL A 27 -7.08 -1.71 -3.19
N TYR A 28 -5.99 -1.01 -3.50
CA TYR A 28 -5.97 -0.01 -4.57
C TYR A 28 -6.26 -0.63 -5.95
N CYS A 29 -5.62 -1.75 -6.30
CA CYS A 29 -5.86 -2.48 -7.55
C CYS A 29 -7.30 -2.97 -7.68
N ASP A 30 -7.86 -3.56 -6.62
CA ASP A 30 -9.23 -4.08 -6.60
C ASP A 30 -10.29 -2.99 -6.76
N ASN A 31 -9.96 -1.75 -6.39
CA ASN A 31 -10.82 -0.57 -6.58
C ASN A 31 -10.57 0.15 -7.92
N GLY A 32 -9.74 -0.41 -8.81
CA GLY A 32 -9.41 0.18 -10.11
C GLY A 32 -8.44 1.37 -10.02
N MET A 33 -7.79 1.55 -8.87
CA MET A 33 -6.81 2.62 -8.60
C MET A 33 -5.39 2.09 -8.78
N GLY A 34 -5.13 1.43 -9.90
CA GLY A 34 -3.83 0.81 -10.19
C GLY A 34 -2.68 1.82 -10.28
N ASP A 35 -2.95 3.04 -10.75
CA ASP A 35 -1.96 4.12 -10.80
C ASP A 35 -1.48 4.53 -9.40
N ASP A 36 -2.40 4.63 -8.43
CA ASP A 36 -2.06 4.91 -7.04
C ASP A 36 -1.29 3.75 -6.39
N ALA A 37 -1.60 2.51 -6.76
CA ALA A 37 -0.85 1.34 -6.32
C ALA A 37 0.61 1.38 -6.82
N LEU A 38 0.84 1.82 -8.07
CA LEU A 38 2.19 2.00 -8.62
C LEU A 38 2.96 3.12 -7.91
N CYS A 39 2.29 4.22 -7.57
CA CYS A 39 2.92 5.29 -6.77
C CYS A 39 3.34 4.78 -5.38
N LEU A 40 2.54 3.92 -4.75
CA LEU A 40 2.90 3.26 -3.48
C LEU A 40 4.10 2.34 -3.67
N GLU A 41 4.19 1.60 -4.78
CA GLU A 41 5.34 0.76 -5.10
C GLU A 41 6.65 1.56 -5.17
N GLU A 42 6.63 2.72 -5.84
CA GLU A 42 7.78 3.62 -5.89
C GLU A 42 8.18 4.14 -4.51
N GLU A 43 7.20 4.43 -3.64
CA GLU A 43 7.44 4.88 -2.27
C GLU A 43 8.11 3.78 -1.42
N ILE A 44 7.65 2.53 -1.56
CA ILE A 44 8.24 1.35 -0.92
C ILE A 44 9.71 1.17 -1.37
N MET A 45 9.97 1.26 -2.67
CA MET A 45 11.32 1.17 -3.22
C MET A 45 12.23 2.31 -2.72
N ARG A 46 11.70 3.53 -2.58
CA ARG A 46 12.44 4.67 -1.99
C ARG A 46 12.76 4.47 -0.52
N HIS A 47 11.89 3.77 0.20
CA HIS A 47 12.14 3.36 1.59
C HIS A 47 13.14 2.20 1.71
N GLY A 48 13.67 1.68 0.60
CA GLY A 48 14.62 0.56 0.59
C GLY A 48 13.98 -0.78 0.91
N LEU A 49 12.65 -0.81 0.99
CA LEU A 49 11.86 -2.04 1.08
C LEU A 49 11.68 -2.52 -0.35
N LYS A 50 12.02 -3.78 -0.60
CA LYS A 50 11.87 -4.37 -1.93
C LYS A 50 10.64 -5.27 -1.90
N PRO A 51 9.64 -5.02 -2.75
CA PRO A 51 8.60 -6.01 -3.00
C PRO A 51 9.22 -7.31 -3.49
N ASN A 52 8.92 -8.41 -2.79
CA ASN A 52 9.29 -9.78 -3.20
C ASN A 52 8.29 -10.31 -4.22
#